data_AF-F7QWF4-F1
#
_entry.id   AF-F7QWF4-F1
#
_cell.length_a   1.000
_cell.length_b   1.000
_cell.length_c   1.000
_cell.angle_alpha   90.00
_cell.angle_beta   90.00
_cell.angle_gamma   90.00
#
_symmetry.space_group_name_H-M   'P 1'
#
loop_
_entity.id
_entity.type
_entity.pdbx_description
1 polymer ?
#
loop_
_entity_poly.entity_id
_entity_poly.type
_entity_poly.pdbx_seq_one_letter_code
_entity_poly.pdbx_strand_id
1 'polypeptide(L)'
;MSSYPNSREACAYIQGKVVNIVPTNDPNYNDKYNSIYNHGYGEPAGTLGINCRHKLFPFTPGVNVNNMTQYNPKEAIRNGNL
;
A
#
# COMPACT_ATOMS: atom_id res chain seq x y z
N MET A 1 -0.13 -5.54 -1.85
CA MET A 1 1.13 -4.74 -1.81
C MET A 1 2.12 -5.43 -0.89
N SER A 2 3.42 -5.45 -1.20
CA SER A 2 4.45 -5.96 -0.27
C SER A 2 4.44 -5.19 1.06
N SER A 3 5.16 -5.67 2.06
CA SER A 3 5.34 -4.96 3.34
C SER A 3 6.80 -4.99 3.80
N TYR A 4 7.23 -3.92 4.46
CA TYR A 4 8.59 -3.75 4.98
C TYR A 4 8.57 -3.11 6.37
N PRO A 5 9.54 -3.45 7.24
CA PRO A 5 9.60 -2.94 8.60
C PRO A 5 10.06 -1.48 8.71
N ASN A 6 10.36 -0.81 7.60
CA ASN A 6 10.95 0.54 7.54
C ASN A 6 10.29 1.44 6.47
N SER A 7 8.98 1.28 6.28
CA SER A 7 8.21 2.06 5.31
C SER A 7 7.99 3.51 5.76
N ARG A 8 8.22 4.46 4.85
CA ARG A 8 7.86 5.88 5.03
C ARG A 8 6.35 6.11 5.17
N GLU A 9 5.96 7.29 5.66
CA GLU A 9 4.58 7.64 6.00
C GLU A 9 3.57 7.32 4.90
N ALA A 10 3.81 7.75 3.65
CA ALA A 10 2.87 7.51 2.55
C ALA A 10 2.65 6.02 2.20
N CYS A 11 3.53 5.13 2.65
CA CYS A 11 3.39 3.69 2.42
C CYS A 11 3.01 2.93 3.70
N ALA A 12 3.38 3.44 4.88
CA ALA A 12 3.32 2.70 6.14
C ALA A 12 1.92 2.24 6.53
N TYR A 13 0.89 3.04 6.21
CA TYR A 13 -0.51 2.73 6.54
C TYR A 13 -1.21 1.82 5.52
N ILE A 14 -0.68 1.72 4.30
CA ILE A 14 -1.29 0.96 3.18
C ILE A 14 -0.51 -0.33 2.83
N GLN A 15 0.77 -0.43 3.19
CA GLN A 15 1.60 -1.60 2.94
C GLN A 15 0.99 -2.89 3.49
N GLY A 16 1.32 -4.02 2.87
CA GLY A 16 0.84 -5.33 3.29
C GLY A 16 -0.65 -5.58 3.11
N LYS A 17 -1.43 -4.61 2.60
CA LYS A 17 -2.86 -4.77 2.37
C LYS A 17 -3.16 -5.16 0.91
N VAL A 18 -4.36 -5.70 0.73
CA VAL A 18 -5.03 -5.70 -0.57
C VAL A 18 -5.51 -4.28 -0.83
N VAL A 19 -5.26 -3.78 -2.04
CA VAL A 19 -5.46 -2.36 -2.40
C VAL A 19 -6.08 -2.26 -3.78
N ASN A 20 -6.89 -1.23 -4.00
CA ASN A 20 -7.31 -0.84 -5.33
C ASN A 20 -6.19 -0.07 -6.03
N ILE A 21 -5.96 -0.37 -7.31
CA ILE A 21 -5.03 0.36 -8.20
C ILE A 21 -5.73 1.43 -9.03
N VAL A 22 -6.98 1.76 -8.68
CA VAL A 22 -7.82 2.77 -9.34
C VAL A 22 -8.34 3.77 -8.31
N PRO A 23 -8.67 5.02 -8.69
CA PRO A 23 -9.32 5.99 -7.81
C PRO A 23 -10.68 5.51 -7.27
N THR A 24 -11.19 6.15 -6.22
CA THR A 24 -12.46 5.77 -5.57
C THR A 24 -13.71 5.99 -6.42
N ASN A 25 -13.64 6.85 -7.43
CA ASN A 25 -14.72 7.11 -8.39
C ASN A 25 -14.66 6.22 -9.65
N ASP A 26 -13.69 5.31 -9.73
CA ASP A 26 -13.57 4.38 -10.86
C ASP A 26 -14.64 3.26 -10.75
N PRO A 27 -15.30 2.86 -11.85
CA PRO A 27 -16.27 1.77 -11.83
C PRO A 27 -15.70 0.41 -11.38
N ASN A 28 -14.38 0.22 -11.46
CA ASN A 28 -13.70 -0.99 -10.99
C ASN A 28 -13.26 -0.91 -9.52
N TYR A 29 -13.55 0.18 -8.83
CA TYR A 29 -13.21 0.33 -7.41
C TYR A 29 -14.00 -0.68 -6.57
N ASN A 30 -13.29 -1.40 -5.70
CA ASN A 30 -13.88 -2.30 -4.72
C ASN A 30 -13.85 -1.66 -3.32
N ASP A 31 -15.02 -1.38 -2.75
CA ASP A 31 -15.18 -0.69 -1.46
C ASP A 31 -14.56 -1.42 -0.25
N LYS A 32 -14.27 -2.72 -0.37
CA LYS A 32 -13.59 -3.51 0.66
C LYS A 32 -12.12 -3.13 0.86
N TYR A 33 -11.51 -2.48 -0.12
CA TYR A 33 -10.07 -2.19 -0.12
C TYR A 33 -9.82 -0.69 -0.26
N ASN A 34 -8.77 -0.18 0.38
CA ASN A 34 -8.37 1.21 0.18
C ASN A 34 -7.69 1.38 -1.19
N SER A 35 -7.81 2.56 -1.80
CA SER A 35 -7.11 2.90 -3.04
C SER A 35 -5.70 3.43 -2.76
N ILE A 36 -4.73 3.06 -3.61
CA ILE A 36 -3.39 3.66 -3.59
C ILE A 36 -3.43 5.19 -3.85
N TYR A 37 -4.45 5.69 -4.56
CA TYR A 37 -4.62 7.12 -4.83
C TYR A 37 -4.90 7.92 -3.54
N ASN A 38 -5.52 7.30 -2.54
CA ASN A 38 -5.72 7.92 -1.21
C ASN A 38 -4.41 8.07 -0.43
N HIS A 39 -3.30 7.54 -0.96
CA HIS A 39 -1.95 7.62 -0.39
C HIS A 39 -0.98 8.32 -1.33
N GLY A 40 -1.50 9.21 -2.20
CA GLY A 40 -0.70 10.07 -3.08
C GLY A 40 -0.10 9.37 -4.31
N TYR A 41 -0.58 8.18 -4.69
CA TYR A 41 -0.11 7.52 -5.91
C TYR A 41 -0.17 8.47 -7.13
N GLY A 42 0.92 8.52 -7.90
CA GLY A 42 1.13 9.49 -8.98
C GLY A 42 2.08 10.63 -8.62
N GLU A 43 2.19 10.96 -7.33
CA GLU A 43 3.14 11.96 -6.85
C GLU A 43 4.52 11.36 -6.54
N PRO A 44 5.63 12.09 -6.79
CA PRO A 44 6.98 11.65 -6.44
C PRO A 44 7.12 11.18 -4.99
N ALA A 45 6.46 11.89 -4.07
CA ALA A 45 6.44 11.62 -2.64
C ALA A 45 5.23 10.79 -2.17
N GLY A 46 4.35 10.31 -3.06
CA GLY A 46 3.21 9.47 -2.68
C GLY A 46 3.50 7.99 -2.87
N THR A 47 2.61 7.10 -2.41
CA THR A 47 2.84 5.65 -2.44
C THR A 47 3.27 5.17 -3.83
N LEU A 48 4.18 4.19 -3.87
CA LEU A 48 4.84 3.75 -5.12
C LEU A 48 5.58 4.85 -5.92
N GLY A 49 5.87 6.01 -5.30
CA GLY A 49 6.70 7.06 -5.87
C GLY A 49 8.20 6.72 -5.95
N ILE A 50 9.04 7.71 -6.28
CA ILE A 50 10.42 7.55 -6.80
C ILE A 50 11.32 6.66 -5.91
N ASN A 51 11.25 6.80 -4.59
CA ASN A 51 12.08 6.05 -3.65
C ASN A 51 11.38 4.84 -3.03
N CYS A 52 10.21 4.47 -3.53
CA CYS A 52 9.44 3.36 -2.99
C CYS A 52 9.94 2.01 -3.53
N ARG A 53 10.14 1.03 -2.64
CA ARG A 53 10.52 -0.34 -3.01
C ARG A 53 9.38 -1.34 -2.91
N HIS A 54 8.16 -0.85 -2.73
CA HIS A 54 6.98 -1.70 -2.63
C HIS A 54 6.62 -2.30 -3.98
N LYS A 55 6.21 -3.56 -3.95
CA LYS A 55 5.73 -4.29 -5.12
C LYS A 55 4.24 -4.52 -5.00
N LEU A 56 3.55 -4.47 -6.12
CA LEU A 56 2.18 -4.93 -6.24
C LEU A 56 2.18 -6.37 -6.72
N PHE A 57 1.26 -7.16 -6.17
CA PHE A 57 1.03 -8.54 -6.56
C PHE A 57 -0.43 -8.64 -6.96
N PRO A 58 -0.77 -9.34 -8.06
CA PRO A 58 -2.15 -9.60 -8.43
C PRO A 58 -2.90 -10.30 -7.29
N PHE A 59 -4.17 -9.95 -7.11
CA PHE A 59 -5.03 -10.52 -6.07
C PHE A 59 -6.45 -10.67 -6.60
N THR A 60 -6.98 -11.88 -6.55
CA THR A 60 -8.35 -12.23 -6.91
C THR A 60 -9.13 -12.58 -5.63
N PRO A 61 -10.12 -11.76 -5.23
CA PRO A 61 -10.94 -12.04 -4.06
C PRO A 61 -11.60 -13.42 -4.13
N GLY A 62 -11.55 -14.17 -3.02
CA GLY A 62 -12.09 -15.54 -2.93
C GLY A 62 -11.17 -16.64 -3.47
N VAL A 63 -10.12 -16.29 -4.21
CA VAL A 63 -9.09 -17.24 -4.66
C VAL A 63 -7.80 -17.07 -3.85
N ASN A 64 -7.36 -15.82 -3.67
CA ASN A 64 -6.14 -15.53 -2.92
C ASN A 64 -6.42 -15.21 -1.46
N VAL A 65 -5.45 -15.53 -0.60
CA VAL A 65 -5.40 -15.09 0.80
C VAL A 65 -4.25 -14.10 0.96
N ASN A 66 -4.48 -13.00 1.66
CA ASN A 66 -3.43 -12.02 1.93
C ASN A 66 -2.54 -12.51 3.08
N ASN A 67 -1.36 -13.03 2.73
CA ASN A 67 -0.39 -13.57 3.69
C ASN A 67 0.78 -12.60 3.98
N MET A 68 0.62 -11.30 3.67
CA MET A 68 1.66 -10.31 3.95
C MET A 68 1.77 -10.01 5.44
N THR A 69 3.00 -9.92 5.95
CA THR A 69 3.26 -9.44 7.32
C THR A 69 2.68 -8.05 7.51
N GLN A 70 1.91 -7.85 8.58
CA GLN A 70 1.39 -6.54 8.95
C GLN A 70 2.33 -5.89 9.96
N TYR A 71 2.88 -4.73 9.61
CA TYR A 71 3.72 -3.94 10.50
C TYR A 71 2.90 -2.83 11.15
N ASN A 72 3.26 -2.44 12.37
CA ASN A 72 2.74 -1.22 12.98
C ASN A 72 3.21 0.00 12.15
N PRO A 73 2.32 0.84 11.62
CA PRO A 73 2.72 1.95 10.75
C PRO A 73 3.67 2.93 11.43
N LYS A 74 3.43 3.26 12.71
CA LYS A 74 4.27 4.23 13.44
C LYS A 74 5.67 3.69 13.66
N GLU A 75 5.80 2.40 13.96
CA GLU A 75 7.09 1.74 14.08
C GLU A 75 7.83 1.67 12.74
N ALA A 76 7.12 1.33 11.66
CA ALA A 76 7.73 1.28 10.33
C ALA A 76 8.26 2.65 9.89
N ILE A 77 7.52 3.73 10.16
CA ILE A 77 7.97 5.11 9.89
C ILE A 77 9.22 5.42 10.72
N ARG A 78 9.21 5.11 12.02
CA ARG A 78 10.36 5.35 12.90
C ARG A 78 11.61 4.62 12.39
N ASN A 79 11.48 3.37 11.99
CA ASN A 79 12.59 2.56 11.49
C ASN A 79 13.14 3.04 10.14
N GLY A 80 12.32 3.72 9.32
CA GLY A 80 12.75 4.31 8.05
C GLY A 80 13.55 5.61 8.20
N ASN A 81 13.58 6.19 9.40
CA ASN A 81 14.30 7.42 9.72
C ASN A 81 15.63 7.18 10.47
N LEU A 82 16.02 5.91 10.66
CA LEU A 82 17.30 5.49 11.23
C LEU A 82 18.34 5.27 10.11
#